data_AF-A0A427AEP7-F1
#
_entry.id   AF-A0A427AEP7-F1
#
_cell.length_a   1.000
_cell.length_b   1.000
_cell.length_c   1.000
_cell.angle_alpha   90.00
_cell.angle_beta   90.00
_cell.angle_gamma   90.00
#
_symmetry.space_group_name_H-M   'P 1'
#
loop_
_entity.id
_entity.type
_entity.pdbx_description
1 polymer ?
#
loop_
_entity_poly.entity_id
_entity_poly.type
_entity_poly.pdbx_seq_one_letter_code
_entity_poly.pdbx_strand_id
1 'polypeptide(L)'
;MKDTLERAREPNLDLKTYLSNAYAHPVFKDGEDEDSVATDDEKEVENVLVPTKRASRRNTPVPSKFGCSSPPSLPDDVQELL
;
A
#
# COMPACT_ATOMS: atom_id res chain seq x y z
N MET A 1 -16.00 23.81 9.08
CA MET A 1 -15.95 22.39 9.53
C MET A 1 -15.29 21.64 8.37
N LYS A 2 -14.21 20.88 8.59
CA LYS A 2 -13.54 20.13 7.51
C LYS A 2 -14.17 18.76 7.39
N ASP A 3 -14.35 18.27 6.17
CA ASP A 3 -14.84 16.92 5.94
C ASP A 3 -13.72 15.86 6.15
N THR A 4 -14.09 14.58 6.08
CA THR A 4 -13.14 13.48 6.27
C THR A 4 -12.01 13.50 5.23
N LEU A 5 -12.33 13.82 3.98
CA LEU A 5 -11.37 13.77 2.87
C LEU A 5 -10.36 14.92 2.94
N GLU A 6 -10.81 16.10 3.33
CA GLU A 6 -9.98 17.29 3.54
C GLU A 6 -9.01 17.09 4.71
N ARG A 7 -9.46 16.48 5.82
CA ARG A 7 -8.58 16.17 6.96
C ARG A 7 -7.51 15.15 6.59
N ALA A 8 -7.81 14.20 5.70
CA ALA A 8 -6.84 13.22 5.20
C ALA A 8 -5.64 13.84 4.45
N ARG A 9 -5.78 15.07 3.97
CA ARG A 9 -4.75 15.78 3.17
C ARG A 9 -3.90 16.73 3.99
N GLU A 10 -4.11 16.80 5.30
CA GLU A 10 -3.31 17.67 6.17
C GLU A 10 -1.87 17.14 6.30
N PRO A 11 -0.84 18.00 6.15
CA PRO A 11 0.55 17.55 6.16
C PRO A 11 1.00 17.01 7.52
N ASN A 12 0.36 17.45 8.61
CA ASN A 12 0.65 17.01 9.98
C ASN A 12 -0.54 16.23 10.56
N LEU A 13 -1.13 15.34 9.76
CA LEU A 13 -2.25 14.51 10.19
C LEU A 13 -1.79 13.46 11.20
N ASP A 14 -2.34 13.51 12.41
CA ASP A 14 -2.23 12.39 13.34
C ASP A 14 -3.14 11.25 12.88
N LEU A 15 -2.52 10.24 12.29
CA LEU A 15 -3.21 9.09 11.69
C LEU A 15 -4.03 8.31 12.73
N LYS A 16 -3.55 8.20 13.97
CA LYS A 16 -4.22 7.41 15.01
C LYS A 16 -5.57 8.03 15.38
N THR A 17 -5.56 9.32 15.69
CA THR A 17 -6.78 10.05 16.05
C THR A 17 -7.70 10.28 14.85
N TYR A 18 -7.15 10.34 13.64
CA TYR A 18 -7.94 10.40 12.42
C TYR A 18 -8.73 9.10 12.17
N LEU A 19 -8.11 7.93 12.37
CA LEU A 19 -8.74 6.64 12.12
C LEU A 19 -9.69 6.17 13.24
N SER A 20 -9.53 6.67 14.48
CA SER A 20 -10.34 6.21 15.63
C SER A 20 -11.85 6.36 15.44
N ASN A 21 -12.27 7.35 14.65
CA ASN A 21 -13.66 7.65 14.36
C ASN A 21 -14.01 7.42 12.87
N ALA A 22 -13.14 6.78 12.10
CA ALA A 22 -13.39 6.48 10.71
C ALA A 22 -14.54 5.47 10.57
N TYR A 23 -15.34 5.63 9.52
CA TYR A 23 -16.44 4.71 9.25
C TYR A 23 -15.90 3.31 8.96
N ALA A 24 -16.27 2.36 9.79
CA ALA A 24 -16.10 0.94 9.52
C ALA A 24 -17.40 0.40 8.93
N HIS A 25 -17.28 -0.33 7.82
CA HIS A 25 -18.45 -0.90 7.16
C HIS A 25 -19.20 -1.86 8.11
N PRO A 26 -20.55 -1.86 8.16
CA PRO A 26 -21.34 -2.65 9.12
C PRO A 26 -21.07 -4.15 9.06
N VAL A 27 -20.75 -4.67 7.88
CA VAL A 27 -20.32 -6.07 7.70
C VAL A 27 -19.06 -6.42 8.52
N PHE A 28 -18.22 -5.43 8.83
CA PHE A 28 -17.06 -5.58 9.72
C PHE A 28 -17.40 -5.30 11.20
N LYS A 29 -18.63 -4.88 11.49
CA LYS A 29 -19.14 -4.54 12.83
C LYS A 29 -20.06 -5.60 13.42
N ASP A 30 -20.45 -6.62 12.66
CA ASP A 30 -21.35 -7.70 13.08
C ASP A 30 -20.76 -8.68 14.12
N GLY A 31 -19.77 -8.27 14.93
CA GLY A 31 -19.03 -9.21 15.77
C GLY A 31 -18.35 -8.69 17.03
N GLU A 32 -18.68 -7.50 17.53
CA GLU A 32 -18.59 -7.09 18.95
C GLU A 32 -18.49 -5.57 19.05
N ASP A 33 -19.55 -4.98 19.60
CA ASP A 33 -19.43 -3.77 20.37
C ASP A 33 -18.56 -4.06 21.60
N GLU A 34 -17.79 -3.06 22.01
CA GLU A 34 -17.01 -2.98 23.25
C GLU A 34 -15.57 -3.55 23.20
N ASP A 35 -14.63 -2.61 23.08
CA ASP A 35 -13.31 -2.68 23.69
C ASP A 35 -12.46 -3.95 23.47
N SER A 36 -11.97 -4.14 22.25
CA SER A 36 -10.56 -4.50 22.11
C SER A 36 -10.02 -4.10 20.75
N VAL A 37 -9.06 -3.19 20.77
CA VAL A 37 -7.98 -3.19 19.78
C VAL A 37 -7.18 -4.47 19.99
N ALA A 38 -7.75 -5.61 19.63
CA ALA A 38 -7.01 -6.84 19.43
C ALA A 38 -6.29 -6.67 18.09
N THR A 39 -5.13 -6.01 18.13
CA THR A 39 -4.03 -6.31 17.21
C THR A 39 -3.57 -7.74 17.50
N ASP A 40 -4.41 -8.73 17.22
CA ASP A 40 -4.10 -10.16 17.39
C ASP A 40 -4.91 -11.06 16.43
N ASP A 41 -5.61 -10.45 15.47
CA ASP A 41 -6.12 -11.14 14.31
C ASP A 41 -5.30 -10.66 13.11
N GLU A 42 -4.01 -10.94 13.16
CA GLU A 42 -3.36 -11.51 11.99
C GLU A 42 -4.11 -12.80 11.64
N LYS A 43 -5.34 -12.64 11.14
CA LYS A 43 -6.04 -13.69 10.41
C LYS A 43 -5.08 -14.00 9.32
N GLU A 44 -4.34 -15.10 9.51
CA GLU A 44 -3.65 -15.85 8.51
C GLU A 44 -4.74 -16.25 7.51
N VAL A 45 -5.17 -15.29 6.69
CA VAL A 45 -5.97 -15.55 5.51
C VAL A 45 -5.06 -16.49 4.75
N GLU A 46 -5.44 -17.77 4.71
CA GLU A 46 -4.69 -18.82 4.03
C GLU A 46 -4.39 -18.33 2.61
N ASN A 47 -3.18 -17.78 2.42
CA ASN A 47 -2.72 -17.28 1.15
C ASN A 47 -2.28 -18.50 0.35
N VAL A 48 -3.25 -19.33 -0.06
CA VAL A 48 -3.00 -20.53 -0.85
C VAL A 48 -2.38 -20.09 -2.17
N LEU A 49 -1.08 -20.32 -2.31
CA LEU A 49 -0.32 -20.03 -3.52
C LEU A 49 -0.85 -20.89 -4.66
N VAL A 50 -1.71 -20.30 -5.50
CA VAL A 50 -2.21 -20.96 -6.71
C VAL A 50 -1.08 -21.00 -7.74
N PRO A 51 -0.66 -22.19 -8.23
CA PRO A 51 0.33 -22.29 -9.29
C PRO A 51 -0.17 -21.62 -10.57
N THR A 52 0.32 -20.43 -10.88
CA THR A 52 0.01 -19.74 -12.15
C THR A 52 1.13 -19.94 -13.15
N LYS A 53 0.79 -20.31 -14.39
CA LYS A 53 1.75 -20.40 -15.50
C LYS A 53 1.65 -19.14 -16.34
N ARG A 54 2.67 -18.28 -16.28
CA ARG A 54 2.78 -17.12 -17.17
C ARG A 54 3.49 -17.53 -18.46
N ALA A 55 2.80 -17.45 -19.59
CA ALA A 55 3.46 -17.47 -20.90
C ALA A 55 3.81 -16.03 -21.27
N SER A 56 5.08 -15.65 -21.09
CA SER A 56 5.55 -14.36 -21.59
C SER A 56 5.57 -14.40 -23.12
N ARG A 57 4.62 -13.72 -23.74
CA ARG A 57 4.78 -13.25 -25.11
C ARG A 57 5.45 -11.89 -24.98
N ARG A 58 6.78 -11.83 -25.17
CA ARG A 58 7.61 -10.60 -25.13
C ARG A 58 7.31 -9.61 -26.28
N ASN A 59 6.09 -9.64 -26.78
CA ASN A 59 5.66 -8.95 -27.96
C ASN A 59 4.24 -8.46 -27.68
N THR A 60 4.17 -7.24 -27.15
CA THR A 60 2.97 -6.42 -27.30
C THR A 60 2.76 -6.20 -28.81
N PRO A 61 1.51 -6.20 -29.32
CA PRO A 61 1.25 -5.98 -30.75
C PRO A 61 1.80 -4.64 -31.28
N VAL A 62 1.95 -3.67 -30.38
CA VAL A 62 2.47 -2.34 -30.68
C VAL A 62 3.88 -2.22 -30.08
N PRO A 63 4.89 -1.78 -30.85
CA PRO A 63 6.22 -1.51 -30.33
C PRO A 63 6.19 -0.33 -29.33
N SER A 64 7.02 -0.38 -28.28
CA SER A 64 7.15 0.75 -27.36
C SER A 64 7.77 1.95 -28.07
N LYS A 65 7.22 3.15 -27.85
CA LYS A 65 7.78 4.40 -28.40
C LYS A 65 9.13 4.76 -27.78
N PHE A 66 9.38 4.27 -26.58
CA PHE A 66 10.63 4.49 -25.86
C PHE A 66 11.36 3.15 -25.81
N GLY A 67 12.47 3.07 -26.54
CA GLY A 67 13.40 1.95 -26.45
C GLY A 67 14.06 1.95 -25.09
N CYS A 68 14.32 0.76 -24.55
CA CYS A 68 15.17 0.57 -23.39
C CYS A 68 16.60 1.02 -23.76
N SER A 69 16.88 2.32 -23.63
CA SER A 69 18.24 2.82 -23.54
C SER A 69 18.60 2.69 -22.06
N SER A 70 19.63 1.90 -21.77
CA SER A 70 20.13 1.63 -20.42
C SER A 70 20.16 2.89 -19.54
N PRO A 71 19.81 2.78 -18.24
CA PRO A 71 19.97 3.91 -17.33
C PRO A 71 21.46 4.28 -17.24
N PRO A 72 21.83 5.58 -17.21
CA PRO A 72 23.20 5.98 -16.93
C PRO A 72 23.60 5.46 -15.54
N SER A 73 24.77 4.82 -15.45
CA SER A 73 25.36 4.37 -14.19
C SER A 73 25.45 5.53 -13.20
N LEU A 74 24.86 5.35 -12.02
CA LEU A 74 24.99 6.29 -10.90
C LEU A 74 26.47 6.37 -10.46
N PRO A 75 27.02 7.55 -10.16
CA PRO A 75 28.32 7.64 -9.52
C PRO A 75 28.23 7.13 -8.07
N ASP A 76 29.05 6.13 -7.74
CA ASP A 76 29.41 5.77 -6.37
C ASP A 76 30.14 6.95 -5.76
N ASP A 77 29.56 7.65 -4.78
CA ASP A 77 30.32 8.42 -3.79
C ASP A 77 29.43 8.77 -2.59
N VAL A 78 29.46 7.87 -1.59
CA VAL A 78 29.20 8.20 -0.18
C VAL A 78 30.27 7.55 0.69
N GLN A 79 31.38 8.25 0.94
CA GLN A 79 32.25 8.04 2.11
C GLN A 79 32.81 9.42 2.49
N GLU A 80 32.24 10.14 3.44
CA GLU A 80 32.41 10.03 4.90
C GLU A 80 33.28 11.20 5.40
N LEU A 81 32.86 11.79 6.51
CA LEU A 81 33.52 12.85 7.25
C LEU A 81 34.97 12.50 7.63
N LEU A 82 35.93 13.36 7.28
CA LEU A 82 36.88 13.99 8.22
C LEU A 82 37.57 15.21 7.60
#